data_AF-A0A1G3B1N9-F1
#
_entry.id   AF-A0A1G3B1N9-F1
#
_cell.length_a   1.000
_cell.length_b   1.000
_cell.length_c   1.000
_cell.angle_alpha   90.00
_cell.angle_beta   90.00
_cell.angle_gamma   90.00
#
_symmetry.space_group_name_H-M   'P 1'
#
loop_
_entity.id
_entity.type
_entity.pdbx_description
1 polymer ?
#
loop_
_entity_poly.entity_id
_entity_poly.type
_entity_poly.pdbx_seq_one_letter_code
_entity_poly.pdbx_strand_id
1 'polypeptide(L)'
;MLTRGYDLLKSTKLGIVVGFATAGLLMIGSLQMNFYPAPYAGLAGEDIRFFFDKPSLAHWWFYLLFLGLGIYGINAFLCTLDSVLVRLRAGATNLTLYGGSICHLAFLVTLLAHLVGGLYTTQEKPFTIGESPTPFKDVELRLAGLETTQYPNGMPKEVRAVIKIKKGDKETEQILGYNHPVTLDHGKEEFLLKDYGEAPQGVVLRVAERSHHLALKESLNINGANVQAAGLFMHPSLQRPVVRLVANKEGENPR
;
A
#
# COMPACT_ATOMS: atom_id res chain seq x y z
N MET A 1 -34.12 2.98 -31.35
CA MET A 1 -32.78 3.48 -30.96
C MET A 1 -32.26 2.78 -29.69
N LEU A 2 -33.09 2.64 -28.64
CA LEU A 2 -32.72 1.90 -27.41
C LEU A 2 -32.31 0.43 -27.65
N THR A 3 -32.99 -0.31 -28.53
CA THR A 3 -32.67 -1.71 -28.83
C THR A 3 -31.27 -1.89 -29.43
N ARG A 4 -30.88 -1.02 -30.37
CA ARG A 4 -29.54 -1.04 -30.98
C ARG A 4 -28.42 -0.76 -29.98
N GLY A 5 -28.65 0.18 -29.05
CA GLY A 5 -27.66 0.50 -28.01
C GLY A 5 -27.46 -0.66 -27.04
N TYR A 6 -28.56 -1.30 -26.60
CA TYR A 6 -28.51 -2.49 -25.76
C TYR A 6 -27.80 -3.66 -26.46
N ASP A 7 -28.11 -3.91 -27.74
CA ASP A 7 -27.51 -4.99 -28.52
C ASP A 7 -26.01 -4.78 -28.76
N LEU A 8 -25.57 -3.52 -28.89
CA LEU A 8 -24.15 -3.18 -28.96
C LEU A 8 -23.46 -3.44 -27.61
N LEU A 9 -24.05 -2.93 -26.52
CA LEU A 9 -23.47 -3.03 -25.18
C LEU A 9 -23.38 -4.47 -24.68
N LYS A 10 -24.26 -5.38 -25.10
CA LYS A 10 -24.19 -6.82 -24.78
C LYS A 10 -23.35 -7.64 -25.78
N SER A 11 -22.77 -7.01 -26.80
CA SER A 11 -22.07 -7.74 -27.86
C SER A 11 -20.76 -8.35 -27.36
N THR A 12 -20.51 -9.62 -27.68
CA THR A 12 -19.21 -10.27 -27.43
C THR A 12 -18.06 -9.54 -28.13
N LYS A 13 -18.30 -8.98 -29.33
CA LYS A 13 -17.29 -8.23 -30.08
C LYS A 13 -16.83 -6.99 -29.30
N LEU A 14 -17.78 -6.28 -28.69
CA LEU A 14 -17.47 -5.13 -27.85
C LEU A 14 -16.63 -5.56 -26.65
N GLY A 15 -17.04 -6.62 -25.95
CA GLY A 15 -16.30 -7.16 -24.80
C GLY A 15 -14.85 -7.52 -25.15
N ILE A 16 -14.63 -8.20 -26.28
CA ILE A 16 -13.27 -8.53 -26.76
C ILE A 16 -12.45 -7.27 -27.04
N VAL A 17 -12.98 -6.33 -27.81
CA VAL A 17 -12.26 -5.10 -28.19
C VAL A 17 -11.89 -4.28 -26.96
N VAL A 18 -12.86 -4.06 -26.05
CA VAL A 18 -12.64 -3.27 -24.84
C VAL A 18 -11.71 -3.99 -23.88
N GLY A 19 -11.79 -5.32 -23.76
CA GLY A 19 -10.87 -6.12 -22.96
C GLY A 19 -9.43 -6.00 -23.43
N PHE A 20 -9.17 -6.14 -24.74
CA PHE A 20 -7.83 -5.95 -25.30
C PHE A 20 -7.34 -4.51 -25.17
N ALA A 21 -8.20 -3.52 -25.39
CA ALA A 21 -7.84 -2.12 -25.19
C ALA A 21 -7.46 -1.83 -23.73
N THR A 22 -8.21 -2.38 -22.76
CA THR A 22 -7.94 -2.28 -21.33
C THR A 22 -6.58 -2.88 -20.98
N ALA A 23 -6.28 -4.09 -21.47
CA ALA A 23 -4.98 -4.72 -21.26
C ALA A 23 -3.83 -3.89 -21.86
N GLY A 24 -4.03 -3.33 -23.06
CA GLY A 24 -3.09 -2.40 -23.69
C GLY A 24 -2.83 -1.15 -22.86
N LEU A 25 -3.88 -0.53 -22.32
CA LEU A 25 -3.77 0.66 -21.48
C LEU A 25 -3.07 0.37 -20.14
N LEU A 26 -3.28 -0.81 -19.55
CA LEU A 26 -2.53 -1.25 -18.36
C LEU A 26 -1.02 -1.38 -18.66
N MET A 27 -0.67 -1.98 -19.80
CA MET A 27 0.74 -2.07 -20.22
C MET A 27 1.36 -0.69 -20.44
N ILE A 28 0.64 0.21 -21.13
CA ILE A 28 1.09 1.59 -21.35
C ILE A 28 1.29 2.32 -20.02
N GLY A 29 0.33 2.21 -19.10
CA GLY A 29 0.43 2.83 -17.78
C GLY A 29 1.63 2.33 -16.98
N SER A 30 1.87 1.02 -16.97
CA SER A 30 3.04 0.42 -16.31
C SER A 30 4.36 0.96 -16.88
N LEU A 31 4.50 1.00 -18.20
CA LEU A 31 5.70 1.52 -18.86
C LEU A 31 5.86 3.02 -18.59
N GLN A 32 4.78 3.80 -18.69
CA GLN A 32 4.84 5.25 -18.52
C GLN A 32 5.21 5.64 -17.08
N MET A 33 4.64 4.96 -16.07
CA MET A 33 4.99 5.19 -14.67
C MET A 33 6.44 4.80 -14.37
N ASN A 34 6.96 3.75 -15.02
CA ASN A 34 8.33 3.31 -14.83
C ASN A 34 9.36 4.25 -15.50
N PHE A 35 9.13 4.65 -16.75
CA PHE A 35 10.07 5.50 -17.50
C PHE A 35 9.96 6.99 -17.18
N TYR A 36 8.79 7.45 -16.75
CA TYR A 36 8.53 8.85 -16.41
C TYR A 36 7.87 8.96 -15.04
N PRO A 37 8.58 8.68 -13.93
CA PRO A 37 7.99 8.62 -12.60
C PRO A 37 7.60 9.99 -12.00
N ALA A 38 8.21 11.08 -12.47
CA ALA A 38 8.06 12.41 -11.88
C ALA A 38 6.59 12.91 -11.78
N PRO A 39 5.73 12.76 -12.80
CA PRO A 39 4.30 13.12 -12.71
C PRO A 39 3.51 12.29 -11.70
N TYR A 40 4.01 11.11 -11.34
CA TYR A 40 3.36 10.18 -10.40
C TYR A 40 3.90 10.31 -8.97
N ALA A 41 4.68 11.37 -8.69
CA ALA A 41 5.19 11.61 -7.35
C ALA A 41 4.05 11.84 -6.35
N GLY A 42 3.98 10.97 -5.34
CA GLY A 42 2.91 10.97 -4.34
C GLY A 42 1.68 10.16 -4.73
N LEU A 43 1.71 9.42 -5.84
CA LEU A 43 0.75 8.33 -6.07
C LEU A 43 0.97 7.26 -4.98
N ALA A 44 -0.12 6.87 -4.35
CA ALA A 44 -0.12 6.12 -3.11
C ALA A 44 -0.89 4.82 -3.26
N GLY A 45 -0.18 3.69 -3.44
CA GLY A 45 -0.78 2.38 -3.64
C GLY A 45 -1.84 2.40 -4.76
N GLU A 46 -3.07 2.02 -4.41
CA GLU A 46 -4.21 1.97 -5.33
C GLU A 46 -5.05 3.26 -5.38
N ASP A 47 -4.62 4.38 -4.77
CA ASP A 47 -5.41 5.61 -4.68
C ASP A 47 -5.68 6.24 -6.06
N ILE A 48 -6.83 5.89 -6.64
CA ILE A 48 -7.23 6.37 -7.97
C ILE A 48 -7.63 7.84 -7.96
N ARG A 49 -7.96 8.42 -6.79
CA ARG A 49 -8.34 9.84 -6.69
C ARG A 49 -7.18 10.73 -7.09
N PHE A 50 -5.93 10.27 -6.90
CA PHE A 50 -4.72 10.95 -7.37
C PHE A 50 -4.86 11.46 -8.81
N PHE A 51 -5.40 10.65 -9.71
CA PHE A 51 -5.53 10.99 -11.13
C PHE A 51 -6.58 12.07 -11.40
N PHE A 52 -7.56 12.23 -10.51
CA PHE A 52 -8.63 13.22 -10.62
C PHE A 52 -8.31 14.50 -9.83
N ASP A 53 -7.64 14.38 -8.70
CA ASP A 53 -7.21 15.50 -7.85
C ASP A 53 -6.02 16.24 -8.45
N LYS A 54 -5.15 15.53 -9.17
CA LYS A 54 -4.00 16.08 -9.90
C LYS A 54 -4.13 15.74 -11.39
N PRO A 55 -5.06 16.38 -12.11
CA PRO A 55 -5.26 16.09 -13.52
C PRO A 55 -4.02 16.47 -14.33
N SER A 56 -3.59 15.56 -15.19
CA SER A 56 -2.41 15.74 -16.02
C SER A 56 -2.60 15.05 -17.36
N LEU A 57 -2.03 15.63 -18.42
CA LEU A 57 -1.96 14.97 -19.72
C LEU A 57 -1.17 13.67 -19.64
N ALA A 58 -0.22 13.54 -18.72
CA ALA A 58 0.49 12.28 -18.48
C ALA A 58 -0.44 11.15 -18.00
N HIS A 59 -1.64 11.47 -17.51
CA HIS A 59 -2.60 10.50 -16.98
C HIS A 59 -3.65 10.06 -18.02
N TRP A 60 -3.50 10.46 -19.30
CA TRP A 60 -4.47 10.15 -20.36
C TRP A 60 -4.85 8.66 -20.44
N TRP A 61 -3.85 7.78 -20.29
CA TRP A 61 -4.03 6.34 -20.34
C TRP A 61 -4.96 5.85 -19.22
N PHE A 62 -4.86 6.45 -18.04
CA PHE A 62 -5.68 6.11 -16.89
C PHE A 62 -7.15 6.51 -17.12
N TYR A 63 -7.41 7.68 -17.69
CA TYR A 63 -8.79 8.10 -17.99
C TYR A 63 -9.45 7.20 -19.04
N LEU A 64 -8.71 6.83 -20.09
CA LEU A 64 -9.20 5.86 -21.07
C LEU A 64 -9.37 4.46 -20.47
N LEU A 65 -8.48 4.06 -19.57
CA LEU A 65 -8.58 2.78 -18.86
C LEU A 65 -9.82 2.76 -17.98
N PHE A 66 -10.07 3.82 -17.22
CA PHE A 66 -11.22 3.96 -16.34
C PHE A 66 -12.54 3.90 -17.13
N LEU A 67 -12.61 4.62 -18.26
CA LEU A 67 -13.75 4.54 -19.18
C LEU A 67 -13.90 3.13 -19.78
N GLY A 68 -12.80 2.53 -20.23
CA GLY A 68 -12.77 1.19 -20.81
C GLY A 68 -13.26 0.13 -19.83
N LEU A 69 -12.78 0.15 -18.58
CA LEU A 69 -13.24 -0.73 -17.51
C LEU A 69 -14.73 -0.52 -17.19
N GLY A 70 -15.22 0.72 -17.20
CA GLY A 70 -16.64 1.00 -17.03
C GLY A 70 -17.50 0.38 -18.13
N ILE A 71 -17.10 0.56 -19.41
CA ILE A 71 -17.78 -0.05 -20.55
C ILE A 71 -17.70 -1.59 -20.46
N TYR A 72 -16.53 -2.12 -20.09
CA TYR A 72 -16.34 -3.57 -19.99
C TYR A 72 -17.16 -4.19 -18.87
N GLY A 73 -17.26 -3.52 -17.71
CA GLY A 73 -18.14 -3.92 -16.62
C GLY A 73 -19.61 -3.92 -17.04
N ILE A 74 -20.09 -2.88 -17.73
CA ILE A 74 -21.45 -2.84 -18.26
C ILE A 74 -21.69 -4.00 -19.24
N ASN A 75 -20.75 -4.25 -20.16
CA ASN A 75 -20.84 -5.36 -21.11
C ASN A 75 -20.93 -6.71 -20.39
N ALA A 76 -20.02 -6.98 -19.45
CA ALA A 76 -20.00 -8.22 -18.68
C ALA A 76 -21.29 -8.41 -17.88
N PHE A 77 -21.82 -7.34 -17.27
CA PHE A 77 -23.08 -7.37 -16.53
C PHE A 77 -24.26 -7.71 -17.44
N LEU A 78 -24.41 -7.02 -18.58
CA LEU A 78 -25.52 -7.26 -19.51
C LEU A 78 -25.45 -8.66 -20.13
N CYS A 79 -24.27 -9.12 -20.53
CA CYS A 79 -24.04 -10.48 -21.02
C CYS A 79 -24.42 -11.53 -19.96
N THR A 80 -24.07 -11.27 -18.69
CA THR A 80 -24.40 -12.16 -17.57
C THR A 80 -25.90 -12.20 -17.33
N LEU A 81 -26.54 -11.03 -17.28
CA LEU A 81 -27.98 -10.92 -17.05
C LEU A 81 -28.77 -11.65 -18.14
N ASP A 82 -28.46 -11.41 -19.42
CA ASP A 82 -29.13 -12.06 -20.54
C ASP A 82 -28.92 -13.59 -20.50
N SER A 83 -27.67 -14.02 -20.31
CA SER A 83 -27.33 -15.44 -20.24
C SER A 83 -28.01 -16.16 -19.07
N VAL A 84 -28.15 -15.50 -17.92
CA VAL A 84 -28.83 -16.07 -16.74
C VAL A 84 -30.34 -16.10 -16.97
N LEU A 85 -30.94 -15.01 -17.45
CA LEU A 85 -32.38 -14.93 -17.71
C LEU A 85 -32.85 -15.96 -18.74
N VAL A 86 -32.10 -16.13 -19.84
CA VAL A 86 -32.43 -17.14 -20.86
C VAL A 86 -32.41 -18.55 -20.27
N ARG A 87 -31.41 -18.87 -19.45
CA ARG A 87 -31.28 -20.20 -18.83
C ARG A 87 -32.31 -20.47 -17.74
N LEU A 88 -32.63 -19.46 -16.92
CA LEU A 88 -33.69 -19.56 -15.92
C LEU A 88 -35.05 -19.79 -16.58
N ARG A 89 -35.36 -19.06 -17.68
CA ARG A 89 -36.59 -19.29 -18.46
C ARG A 89 -36.64 -20.67 -19.10
N ALA A 90 -35.49 -21.22 -19.48
CA ALA A 90 -35.37 -22.57 -20.02
C ALA A 90 -35.41 -23.68 -18.93
N GLY A 91 -35.52 -23.33 -17.65
CA GLY A 91 -35.55 -24.29 -16.55
C GLY A 91 -34.22 -25.02 -16.31
N ALA A 92 -33.10 -24.43 -16.73
CA ALA A 92 -31.79 -25.07 -16.63
C ALA A 92 -31.30 -25.11 -15.17
N THR A 93 -31.15 -26.33 -14.63
CA THR A 93 -30.67 -26.59 -13.26
C THR A 93 -29.18 -26.94 -13.20
N ASN A 94 -28.52 -27.21 -14.33
CA ASN A 94 -27.11 -27.58 -14.36
C ASN A 94 -26.20 -26.35 -14.18
N LEU A 95 -25.44 -26.35 -13.07
CA LEU A 95 -24.53 -25.27 -12.71
C LEU A 95 -23.40 -25.06 -13.74
N THR A 96 -22.94 -26.11 -14.43
CA THR A 96 -21.83 -25.98 -15.39
C THR A 96 -22.18 -25.07 -16.58
N LEU A 97 -23.47 -24.96 -16.90
CA LEU A 97 -23.95 -24.05 -17.93
C LEU A 97 -23.68 -22.59 -17.57
N TYR A 98 -23.58 -22.25 -16.28
CA TYR A 98 -23.35 -20.89 -15.80
C TYR A 98 -21.88 -20.49 -15.70
N GLY A 99 -20.92 -21.32 -16.15
CA GLY A 99 -19.49 -21.05 -16.02
C GLY A 99 -19.07 -19.65 -16.47
N GLY A 100 -19.45 -19.24 -17.69
CA GLY A 100 -19.14 -17.89 -18.20
C GLY A 100 -19.79 -16.76 -17.37
N SER A 101 -21.02 -16.97 -16.90
CA SER A 101 -21.73 -16.02 -16.03
C SER A 101 -21.05 -15.89 -14.66
N ILE A 102 -20.53 -16.98 -14.11
CA ILE A 102 -19.77 -17.00 -12.86
C ILE A 102 -18.45 -16.23 -13.04
N CYS A 103 -17.73 -16.46 -14.15
CA CYS A 103 -16.50 -15.72 -14.45
C CYS A 103 -16.74 -14.20 -14.57
N HIS A 104 -17.80 -13.78 -15.27
CA HIS A 104 -18.15 -12.37 -15.34
C HIS A 104 -18.53 -11.79 -13.97
N LEU A 105 -19.29 -12.53 -13.16
CA LEU A 105 -19.66 -12.08 -11.82
C LEU A 105 -18.41 -11.91 -10.94
N ALA A 106 -17.49 -12.87 -10.97
CA ALA A 106 -16.21 -12.78 -10.26
C ALA A 106 -15.42 -11.53 -10.71
N PHE A 107 -15.30 -11.31 -12.03
CA PHE A 107 -14.66 -10.12 -12.59
C PHE A 107 -15.33 -8.82 -12.11
N LEU A 108 -16.66 -8.74 -12.12
CA LEU A 108 -17.41 -7.56 -11.68
C LEU A 108 -17.21 -7.28 -10.18
N VAL A 109 -17.21 -8.32 -9.36
CA VAL A 109 -16.95 -8.21 -7.91
C VAL A 109 -15.52 -7.72 -7.68
N THR A 110 -14.53 -8.27 -8.38
CA THR A 110 -13.14 -7.83 -8.30
C THR A 110 -12.98 -6.38 -8.75
N LEU A 111 -13.62 -5.98 -9.86
CA LEU A 111 -13.58 -4.60 -10.36
C LEU A 111 -14.21 -3.62 -9.36
N LEU A 112 -15.34 -4.00 -8.75
CA LEU A 112 -15.98 -3.20 -7.71
C LEU A 112 -15.11 -3.09 -6.46
N ALA A 113 -14.48 -4.18 -6.03
CA ALA A 113 -13.57 -4.17 -4.89
C ALA A 113 -12.39 -3.23 -5.12
N HIS A 114 -11.77 -3.24 -6.31
CA HIS A 114 -10.70 -2.29 -6.65
C HIS A 114 -11.19 -0.85 -6.77
N LEU A 115 -12.41 -0.63 -7.30
CA LEU A 115 -12.98 0.72 -7.37
C LEU A 115 -13.19 1.29 -5.95
N VAL A 116 -13.77 0.50 -5.06
CA VAL A 116 -13.98 0.89 -3.65
C VAL A 116 -12.62 1.06 -2.96
N GLY A 117 -11.70 0.12 -3.10
CA GLY A 117 -10.34 0.21 -2.56
C GLY A 117 -9.66 1.49 -3.03
N GLY A 118 -9.62 1.76 -4.33
CA GLY A 118 -8.96 2.95 -4.86
C GLY A 118 -9.60 4.28 -4.46
N LEU A 119 -10.91 4.32 -4.19
CA LEU A 119 -11.59 5.55 -3.76
C LEU A 119 -11.48 5.82 -2.25
N TYR A 120 -11.37 4.77 -1.43
CA TYR A 120 -11.44 4.87 0.02
C TYR A 120 -10.12 4.54 0.73
N THR A 121 -9.13 4.00 0.03
CA THR A 121 -7.79 3.80 0.58
C THR A 121 -7.15 5.13 0.93
N THR A 122 -6.47 5.15 2.06
CA THR A 122 -5.65 6.27 2.51
C THR A 122 -4.28 5.73 2.85
N GLN A 123 -3.22 6.34 2.30
CA GLN A 123 -1.87 6.01 2.70
C GLN A 123 -1.44 6.90 3.86
N GLU A 124 -1.10 6.27 4.99
CA GLU A 124 -0.48 6.95 6.11
C GLU A 124 0.96 7.35 5.78
N LYS A 125 1.50 8.33 6.53
CA LYS A 125 2.89 8.73 6.37
C LYS A 125 3.83 7.57 6.72
N PRO A 126 4.95 7.42 5.99
CA PRO A 126 5.96 6.45 6.37
C PRO A 126 6.47 6.69 7.79
N PHE A 127 6.60 5.63 8.57
CA PHE A 127 7.14 5.64 9.91
C PHE A 127 8.24 4.58 10.05
N THR A 128 9.09 4.72 11.06
CA THR A 128 10.25 3.82 11.26
C THR A 128 9.95 2.81 12.34
N ILE A 129 10.20 1.53 12.07
CA ILE A 129 10.13 0.45 13.07
C ILE A 129 11.56 -0.02 13.35
N GLY A 130 11.96 0.01 14.62
CA GLY A 130 13.24 -0.50 15.09
C GLY A 130 13.08 -1.58 16.16
N GLU A 131 14.17 -1.91 16.84
CA GLU A 131 14.15 -2.88 17.95
C GLU A 131 13.33 -2.42 19.16
N SER A 132 13.04 -1.12 19.26
CA SER A 132 12.18 -0.56 20.29
C SER A 132 10.70 -0.61 19.87
N PRO A 133 9.76 -0.88 20.80
CA PRO A 133 8.33 -0.79 20.51
C PRO A 133 7.94 0.56 19.93
N THR A 134 7.25 0.53 18.80
CA THR A 134 6.74 1.70 18.09
C THR A 134 5.21 1.64 18.07
N PRO A 135 4.50 2.53 18.77
CA PRO A 135 3.05 2.51 18.80
C PRO A 135 2.47 2.97 17.45
N PHE A 136 1.49 2.23 16.94
CA PHE A 136 0.70 2.58 15.75
C PHE A 136 -0.76 2.23 16.01
N LYS A 137 -1.63 3.25 16.09
CA LYS A 137 -3.06 3.08 16.43
C LYS A 137 -3.26 2.23 17.69
N ASP A 138 -3.85 1.05 17.57
CA ASP A 138 -4.15 0.12 18.66
C ASP A 138 -3.14 -1.04 18.77
N VAL A 139 -2.02 -0.97 18.05
CA VAL A 139 -0.95 -1.96 18.08
C VAL A 139 0.42 -1.36 18.42
N GLU A 140 1.32 -2.18 18.96
CA GLU A 140 2.75 -1.87 19.08
C GLU A 140 3.54 -2.75 18.11
N LEU A 141 4.40 -2.12 17.31
CA LEU A 141 5.22 -2.77 16.29
C LEU A 141 6.70 -2.76 16.73
N ARG A 142 7.41 -3.87 16.55
CA ARG A 142 8.82 -3.99 16.90
C ARG A 142 9.56 -4.88 15.90
N LEU A 143 10.73 -4.44 15.46
CA LEU A 143 11.64 -5.25 14.65
C LEU A 143 12.32 -6.28 15.55
N ALA A 144 12.12 -7.57 15.26
CA ALA A 144 12.78 -8.68 15.94
C ALA A 144 14.01 -9.18 15.17
N GLY A 145 14.05 -8.99 13.86
CA GLY A 145 15.18 -9.39 13.02
C GLY A 145 15.06 -8.80 11.62
N LEU A 146 16.20 -8.64 10.96
CA LEU A 146 16.29 -8.17 9.58
C LEU A 146 17.31 -9.03 8.84
N GLU A 147 16.83 -9.85 7.91
CA GLU A 147 17.68 -10.62 7.00
C GLU A 147 17.65 -9.95 5.63
N THR A 148 18.82 -9.73 5.05
CA THR A 148 18.95 -9.11 3.73
C THR A 148 19.94 -9.89 2.90
N THR A 149 19.59 -10.11 1.62
CA THR A 149 20.54 -10.62 0.63
C THR A 149 20.67 -9.61 -0.49
N GLN A 150 21.85 -9.54 -1.09
CA GLN A 150 22.15 -8.63 -2.18
C GLN A 150 22.64 -9.42 -3.39
N TYR A 151 22.37 -8.90 -4.58
CA TYR A 151 23.02 -9.34 -5.80
C TYR A 151 24.51 -8.94 -5.79
N PRO A 152 25.37 -9.57 -6.61
CA PRO A 152 26.79 -9.21 -6.70
C PRO A 152 27.05 -7.73 -7.05
N ASN A 153 26.07 -7.06 -7.67
CA ASN A 153 26.13 -5.63 -8.00
C ASN A 153 25.65 -4.71 -6.86
N GLY A 154 25.43 -5.24 -5.66
CA GLY A 154 25.00 -4.49 -4.47
C GLY A 154 23.50 -4.18 -4.40
N MET A 155 22.71 -4.55 -5.42
CA MET A 155 21.27 -4.34 -5.37
C MET A 155 20.60 -5.29 -4.37
N PRO A 156 19.60 -4.83 -3.60
CA PRO A 156 18.75 -5.70 -2.78
C PRO A 156 18.18 -6.86 -3.59
N LYS A 157 18.40 -8.09 -3.14
CA LYS A 157 17.78 -9.30 -3.71
C LYS A 157 16.55 -9.70 -2.91
N GLU A 158 16.68 -9.77 -1.59
CA GLU A 158 15.61 -10.17 -0.69
C GLU A 158 15.75 -9.41 0.63
N VAL A 159 14.61 -9.00 1.19
CA VAL A 159 14.52 -8.37 2.51
C VAL A 159 13.45 -9.08 3.30
N ARG A 160 13.80 -9.56 4.48
CA ARG A 160 12.90 -10.21 5.43
C ARG A 160 13.03 -9.51 6.78
N ALA A 161 12.16 -8.54 7.02
CA ALA A 161 12.02 -7.89 8.31
C ALA A 161 11.01 -8.68 9.15
N VAL A 162 11.47 -9.30 10.23
CA VAL A 162 10.61 -10.00 11.19
C VAL A 162 10.02 -8.96 12.14
N ILE A 163 8.73 -8.70 12.02
CA ILE A 163 8.00 -7.70 12.80
C ILE A 163 7.14 -8.41 13.84
N LYS A 164 7.33 -8.05 15.11
CA LYS A 164 6.45 -8.40 16.20
C LYS A 164 5.35 -7.35 16.33
N ILE A 165 4.12 -7.82 16.38
CA ILE A 165 2.91 -7.01 16.43
C ILE A 165 2.17 -7.37 17.70
N LYS A 166 2.08 -6.42 18.62
CA LYS A 166 1.39 -6.60 19.89
C LYS A 166 0.07 -5.83 19.89
N LYS A 167 -1.05 -6.53 20.10
CA LYS A 167 -2.40 -5.96 20.21
C LYS A 167 -3.00 -6.43 21.54
N GLY A 168 -3.02 -5.55 22.54
CA GLY A 168 -3.32 -5.94 23.93
C GLY A 168 -2.28 -6.95 24.46
N ASP A 169 -2.76 -8.09 24.94
CA ASP A 169 -1.90 -9.17 25.48
C ASP A 169 -1.42 -10.17 24.42
N LYS A 170 -1.87 -10.04 23.17
CA LYS A 170 -1.47 -10.94 22.08
C LYS A 170 -0.30 -10.33 21.32
N GLU A 171 0.80 -11.08 21.25
CA GLU A 171 1.93 -10.80 20.35
C GLU A 171 1.93 -11.82 19.22
N THR A 172 2.02 -11.35 17.98
CA THR A 172 2.19 -12.17 16.79
C THR A 172 3.44 -11.75 16.04
N GLU A 173 4.01 -12.67 15.27
CA GLU A 173 5.20 -12.41 14.45
C GLU A 173 4.81 -12.55 12.98
N GLN A 174 5.21 -11.58 12.18
CA GLN A 174 4.99 -11.56 10.73
C GLN A 174 6.24 -11.14 9.98
N ILE A 175 6.37 -11.56 8.73
CA ILE A 175 7.49 -11.18 7.87
C ILE A 175 7.03 -10.07 6.94
N LEU A 176 7.71 -8.92 7.00
CA LEU A 176 7.55 -7.80 6.10
C LEU A 176 8.70 -7.79 5.07
N GLY A 177 8.36 -7.66 3.80
CA GLY A 177 9.31 -7.54 2.70
C GLY A 177 8.74 -6.74 1.52
N TYR A 178 9.54 -6.48 0.49
CA TYR A 178 9.14 -5.63 -0.65
C TYR A 178 7.86 -6.10 -1.35
N ASN A 179 7.65 -7.42 -1.46
CA ASN A 179 6.45 -8.03 -2.06
C ASN A 179 5.71 -8.92 -1.04
N HIS A 180 5.97 -8.72 0.24
CA HIS A 180 5.37 -9.45 1.34
C HIS A 180 4.81 -8.43 2.34
N PRO A 181 3.66 -7.81 2.01
CA PRO A 181 3.01 -6.88 2.91
C PRO A 181 2.52 -7.59 4.17
N VAL A 182 2.50 -6.86 5.28
CA VAL A 182 1.85 -7.31 6.52
C VAL A 182 0.46 -6.71 6.56
N THR A 183 -0.57 -7.55 6.64
CA THR A 183 -1.96 -7.10 6.70
C THR A 183 -2.56 -7.30 8.09
N LEU A 184 -3.28 -6.31 8.60
CA LEU A 184 -4.06 -6.40 9.83
C LEU A 184 -5.57 -6.28 9.56
N ASP A 185 -6.36 -6.70 10.55
CA ASP A 185 -7.82 -6.58 10.58
C ASP A 185 -8.51 -7.02 9.27
N HIS A 186 -8.14 -8.20 8.77
CA HIS A 186 -8.64 -8.80 7.52
C HIS A 186 -8.31 -7.99 6.25
N GLY A 187 -7.17 -7.29 6.23
CA GLY A 187 -6.73 -6.51 5.07
C GLY A 187 -7.24 -5.08 5.06
N LYS A 188 -7.82 -4.59 6.18
CA LYS A 188 -8.16 -3.17 6.33
C LYS A 188 -6.94 -2.28 6.45
N GLU A 189 -5.86 -2.83 6.98
CA GLU A 189 -4.58 -2.14 7.12
C GLU A 189 -3.49 -2.97 6.49
N GLU A 190 -2.61 -2.31 5.75
CA GLU A 190 -1.49 -2.93 5.05
C GLU A 190 -0.21 -2.14 5.34
N PHE A 191 0.82 -2.82 5.82
CA PHE A 191 2.15 -2.28 6.00
C PHE A 191 3.02 -2.70 4.83
N LEU A 192 3.56 -1.70 4.13
CA LEU A 192 4.46 -1.87 3.00
C LEU A 192 5.87 -1.46 3.39
N LEU A 193 6.86 -2.27 3.02
CA LEU A 193 8.25 -1.92 3.18
C LEU A 193 8.63 -0.85 2.17
N LYS A 194 8.90 0.37 2.65
CA LYS A 194 9.40 1.45 1.81
C LYS A 194 10.92 1.46 1.71
N ASP A 195 11.61 1.30 2.83
CA ASP A 195 13.07 1.40 2.95
C ASP A 195 13.57 0.57 4.15
N TYR A 196 14.86 0.21 4.16
CA TYR A 196 15.48 -0.59 5.23
C TYR A 196 16.99 -0.34 5.37
N GLY A 197 17.57 -0.77 6.48
CA GLY A 197 19.03 -0.79 6.69
C GLY A 197 19.64 0.51 7.22
N GLU A 198 19.14 1.68 6.83
CA GLU A 198 19.62 2.96 7.37
C GLU A 198 18.79 3.42 8.56
N ALA A 199 19.19 2.99 9.77
CA ALA A 199 18.72 3.61 11.01
C ALA A 199 19.62 4.81 11.34
N PRO A 200 19.06 6.01 11.60
CA PRO A 200 19.88 7.16 11.98
C PRO A 200 20.74 6.85 13.21
N GLN A 201 22.04 7.13 13.17
CA GLN A 201 22.95 6.80 14.29
C GLN A 201 23.06 7.89 15.36
N GLY A 202 22.45 9.04 15.15
CA GLY A 202 22.49 10.15 16.09
C GLY A 202 21.75 11.38 15.57
N VAL A 203 21.80 12.45 16.34
CA VAL A 203 21.25 13.75 15.98
C VAL A 203 22.27 14.86 16.18
N VAL A 204 22.17 15.89 15.35
CA VAL A 204 22.89 17.14 15.55
C VAL A 204 21.95 18.14 16.20
N LEU A 205 22.23 18.49 17.44
CA LEU A 205 21.49 19.50 18.21
C LEU A 205 22.23 20.82 18.15
N ARG A 206 21.57 21.89 17.70
CA ARG A 206 22.15 23.25 17.75
C ARG A 206 21.62 23.97 18.99
N VAL A 207 22.48 24.25 19.96
CA VAL A 207 22.15 24.92 21.22
C VAL A 207 23.04 26.15 21.37
N ALA A 208 22.44 27.34 21.55
CA ALA A 208 23.18 28.61 21.73
C ALA A 208 24.30 28.81 20.68
N GLU A 209 23.95 28.60 19.41
CA GLU A 209 24.84 28.67 18.24
C GLU A 209 25.91 27.57 18.10
N ARG A 210 26.05 26.67 19.08
CA ARG A 210 26.98 25.53 19.00
C ARG A 210 26.27 24.27 18.53
N SER A 211 26.90 23.54 17.62
CA SER A 211 26.42 22.22 17.18
C SER A 211 26.98 21.15 18.09
N HIS A 212 26.10 20.31 18.64
CA HIS A 212 26.42 19.15 19.45
C HIS A 212 25.97 17.90 18.69
N HIS A 213 26.91 17.01 18.42
CA HIS A 213 26.60 15.69 17.91
C HIS A 213 26.26 14.80 19.10
N LEU A 214 25.08 14.22 19.10
CA LEU A 214 24.65 13.26 20.11
C LEU A 214 24.38 11.94 19.39
N ALA A 215 25.28 10.98 19.55
CA ALA A 215 25.04 9.63 19.04
C ALA A 215 23.88 8.99 19.80
N LEU A 216 23.15 8.09 19.14
CA LEU A 216 22.16 7.27 19.83
C LEU A 216 22.86 6.44 20.90
N LYS A 217 22.20 6.33 22.06
CA LYS A 217 22.71 5.70 23.28
C LYS A 217 23.88 6.44 23.96
N GLU A 218 24.32 7.58 23.42
CA GLU A 218 25.26 8.46 24.12
C GLU A 218 24.53 9.22 25.24
N SER A 219 25.20 9.30 26.39
CA SER A 219 24.71 9.93 27.61
C SER A 219 25.33 11.31 27.76
N LEU A 220 24.49 12.33 28.01
CA LEU A 220 24.91 13.70 28.23
C LEU A 220 24.42 14.15 29.61
N ASN A 221 25.32 14.72 30.42
CA ASN A 221 24.94 15.27 31.71
C ASN A 221 24.36 16.68 31.51
N ILE A 222 23.10 16.87 31.86
CA ILE A 222 22.40 18.15 31.82
C ILE A 222 21.90 18.43 33.24
N ASN A 223 22.49 19.42 33.92
CA ASN A 223 22.10 19.84 35.28
C ASN A 223 22.05 18.68 36.30
N GLY A 224 22.97 17.73 36.23
CA GLY A 224 23.01 16.57 37.15
C GLY A 224 22.07 15.42 36.77
N ALA A 225 21.31 15.55 35.67
CA ALA A 225 20.56 14.45 35.08
C ALA A 225 21.37 13.83 33.93
N ASN A 226 21.47 12.50 33.91
CA ASN A 226 22.07 11.78 32.80
C ASN A 226 20.98 11.56 31.73
N VAL A 227 21.10 12.26 30.61
CA VAL A 227 20.13 12.25 29.51
C VAL A 227 20.71 11.48 28.33
N GLN A 228 19.99 10.47 27.86
CA GLN A 228 20.38 9.63 26.74
C GLN A 228 19.41 9.79 25.57
N ALA A 229 19.94 9.91 24.34
CA ALA A 229 19.13 9.74 23.13
C ALA A 229 18.88 8.24 22.89
N ALA A 230 17.79 7.73 23.42
CA ALA A 230 17.44 6.32 23.36
C ALA A 230 16.98 5.86 21.96
N GLY A 231 16.54 6.78 21.10
CA GLY A 231 16.18 6.46 19.72
C GLY A 231 15.85 7.69 18.86
N LEU A 232 16.01 7.55 17.55
CA LEU A 232 15.56 8.50 16.52
C LEU A 232 14.64 7.74 15.56
N PHE A 233 13.42 8.24 15.36
CA PHE A 233 12.44 7.58 14.50
C PHE A 233 11.42 8.57 13.96
N MET A 234 10.76 8.21 12.86
CA MET A 234 9.58 8.91 12.37
C MET A 234 8.36 8.39 13.13
N HIS A 235 7.86 9.16 14.11
CA HIS A 235 6.68 8.77 14.89
C HIS A 235 5.42 8.90 14.03
N PRO A 236 4.49 7.92 14.02
CA PRO A 236 3.29 7.94 13.17
C PRO A 236 2.43 9.21 13.30
N SER A 237 2.36 9.78 14.50
CA SER A 237 1.58 11.01 14.77
C SER A 237 2.34 12.33 14.55
N LEU A 238 3.66 12.33 14.28
CA LEU A 238 4.46 13.56 14.21
C LEU A 238 5.03 13.77 12.80
N GLN A 239 4.98 15.02 12.32
CA GLN A 239 5.44 15.36 10.96
C GLN A 239 6.95 15.60 10.85
N ARG A 240 7.73 15.25 11.87
CA ARG A 240 9.17 15.50 11.95
C ARG A 240 9.85 14.32 12.64
N PRO A 241 11.14 14.06 12.37
CA PRO A 241 11.91 13.09 13.12
C PRO A 241 11.84 13.39 14.62
N VAL A 242 11.67 12.34 15.43
CA VAL A 242 11.51 12.44 16.87
C VAL A 242 12.68 11.75 17.56
N VAL A 243 13.31 12.47 18.48
CA VAL A 243 14.33 11.90 19.39
C VAL A 243 13.63 11.52 20.68
N ARG A 244 13.70 10.25 21.06
CA ARG A 244 13.32 9.82 22.42
C ARG A 244 14.49 10.09 23.35
N LEU A 245 14.31 11.01 24.27
CA LEU A 245 15.25 11.28 25.35
C LEU A 245 14.80 10.54 26.62
N VAL A 246 15.71 9.81 27.25
CA VAL A 246 15.50 9.17 28.55
C VAL A 246 16.43 9.84 29.53
N ALA A 247 15.88 10.36 30.63
CA ALA A 247 16.65 11.02 31.68
C ALA A 247 16.56 10.19 32.96
N ASN A 248 17.71 9.79 33.50
CA ASN A 248 17.80 9.14 34.81
C ASN A 248 18.52 10.04 35.80
N LYS A 249 18.21 9.88 37.09
CA LYS A 249 19.00 10.48 38.16
C LYS A 249 20.39 9.84 38.18
N GLU A 250 21.39 10.61 38.57
CA GLU A 250 22.76 10.13 38.75
C GLU A 250 22.78 8.85 39.60
N GLY A 251 23.27 7.74 39.03
CA GLY A 251 23.35 6.43 39.69
C GLY A 251 22.28 5.40 39.30
N GLU A 252 21.25 5.77 38.53
CA GLU A 252 20.23 4.81 38.03
C GLU A 252 20.46 4.44 36.56
N ASN A 253 20.46 3.13 36.27
CA ASN A 253 20.65 2.61 34.91
C ASN A 253 19.39 2.85 34.05
N PRO A 254 19.52 3.22 32.76
CA PRO A 254 18.38 3.35 31.87
C PRO A 254 17.66 2.02 31.67
N ARG A 255 16.33 2.02 31.82
CA ARG A 255 15.44 0.93 31.43
C ARG A 255 14.77 1.22 30.09
#